data_AF-A0A959ISI6-F1
#
_entry.id   AF-A0A959ISI6-F1
#
_cell.length_a   1.000
_cell.length_b   1.000
_cell.length_c   1.000
_cell.angle_alpha   90.00
_cell.angle_beta   90.00
_cell.angle_gamma   90.00
#
_symmetry.space_group_name_H-M   'P 1'
#
loop_
_entity.id
_entity.type
_entity.pdbx_description
1 polymer ?
#
loop_
_entity_poly.entity_id
_entity_poly.type
_entity_poly.pdbx_seq_one_letter_code
_entity_poly.pdbx_strand_id
1 'polypeptide(L)'
;PTVWRSKLSLRQKVHATSHLLASSVFVFVFLAGVFSVPLLFALQHIGISSGVFSYFLIGWLSIVAIYYVANVEAELAHGSKLKQGLKFLVLFPLFLALSMGLSLHNTIAVIQGYIGKTSPFIRTPKFNIQNLKDNFRTRKYQASKTTWTTFFEGLLAVYFLFGILTGIRLENTSFLLFHLLLTLGFGSICFFTIRHLRIRS
;
A
#
# COMPACT_ATOMS: atom_id res chain seq x y z
N PRO A 1 -9.95 -20.32 16.69
CA PRO A 1 -10.58 -19.05 16.24
C PRO A 1 -12.12 -19.06 16.43
N THR A 2 -12.69 -18.00 17.03
CA THR A 2 -14.11 -17.89 17.40
C THR A 2 -15.08 -18.16 16.25
N VAL A 3 -14.77 -17.69 15.03
CA VAL A 3 -15.60 -17.90 13.83
C VAL A 3 -15.79 -19.38 13.51
N TRP A 4 -14.73 -20.19 13.58
CA TRP A 4 -14.80 -21.61 13.22
C TRP A 4 -15.54 -22.45 14.27
N ARG A 5 -15.54 -22.01 15.53
CA ARG A 5 -16.30 -22.61 16.64
C ARG A 5 -17.77 -22.17 16.69
N SER A 6 -18.17 -21.19 15.89
CA SER A 6 -19.54 -20.68 15.86
C SER A 6 -20.52 -21.64 15.16
N LYS A 7 -21.82 -21.47 15.43
CA LYS A 7 -22.92 -22.20 14.78
C LYS A 7 -23.24 -21.70 13.36
N LEU A 8 -22.40 -20.84 12.77
CA LEU A 8 -22.60 -20.32 11.41
C LEU A 8 -22.45 -21.41 10.35
N SER A 9 -23.10 -21.22 9.21
CA SER A 9 -22.89 -22.08 8.03
C SER A 9 -21.46 -21.97 7.50
N LEU A 10 -21.01 -23.00 6.77
CA LEU A 10 -19.66 -23.00 6.19
C LEU A 10 -19.39 -21.79 5.31
N ARG A 11 -20.37 -21.37 4.47
CA ARG A 11 -20.26 -20.18 3.63
C ARG A 11 -20.00 -18.92 4.45
N GLN A 12 -20.78 -18.71 5.52
CA GLN A 12 -20.61 -17.56 6.42
C GLN A 12 -19.24 -17.59 7.11
N LYS A 13 -18.76 -18.78 7.52
CA LYS A 13 -17.42 -18.93 8.10
C LYS A 13 -16.31 -18.55 7.13
N VAL A 14 -16.43 -18.96 5.86
CA VAL A 14 -15.46 -18.60 4.81
C VAL A 14 -15.48 -17.09 4.56
N HIS A 15 -16.65 -16.48 4.34
CA HIS A 15 -16.76 -15.04 4.12
C HIS A 15 -16.20 -14.22 5.30
N ALA A 16 -16.56 -14.59 6.53
CA ALA A 16 -16.07 -13.93 7.73
C ALA A 16 -14.54 -14.07 7.86
N THR A 17 -14.00 -15.26 7.59
CA THR A 17 -12.54 -15.49 7.62
C THR A 17 -11.83 -14.65 6.56
N SER A 18 -12.33 -14.63 5.32
CA SER A 18 -11.75 -13.80 4.25
C SER A 18 -11.78 -12.31 4.59
N HIS A 19 -12.89 -11.82 5.16
CA HIS A 19 -13.00 -10.43 5.57
C HIS A 19 -12.03 -10.07 6.71
N LEU A 20 -11.87 -10.96 7.70
CA LEU A 20 -10.92 -10.77 8.79
C LEU A 20 -9.46 -10.79 8.31
N LEU A 21 -9.16 -11.61 7.31
CA LEU A 21 -7.82 -11.75 6.75
C LEU A 21 -7.52 -10.80 5.59
N ALA A 22 -8.46 -9.93 5.20
CA ALA A 22 -8.30 -9.06 4.03
C ALA A 22 -7.02 -8.19 4.09
N SER A 23 -6.62 -7.73 5.28
CA SER A 23 -5.40 -6.92 5.47
C SER A 23 -4.10 -7.70 5.26
N SER A 24 -4.14 -9.04 5.21
CA SER A 24 -2.97 -9.88 4.97
C SER A 24 -2.36 -9.65 3.57
N VAL A 25 -3.14 -9.09 2.64
CA VAL A 25 -2.65 -8.68 1.30
C VAL A 25 -1.43 -7.77 1.38
N PHE A 26 -1.36 -6.89 2.39
CA PHE A 26 -0.23 -5.98 2.56
C PHE A 26 1.07 -6.71 2.90
N VAL A 27 1.00 -7.85 3.60
CA VAL A 27 2.16 -8.71 3.86
C VAL A 27 2.74 -9.22 2.54
N PHE A 28 1.87 -9.72 1.66
CA PHE A 28 2.30 -10.22 0.35
C PHE A 28 2.83 -9.11 -0.56
N VAL A 29 2.19 -7.94 -0.57
CA VAL A 29 2.69 -6.76 -1.31
C VAL A 29 4.07 -6.34 -0.80
N PHE A 30 4.25 -6.29 0.52
CA PHE A 30 5.54 -5.93 1.13
C PHE A 30 6.63 -6.94 0.78
N LEU A 31 6.36 -8.24 0.95
CA LEU A 31 7.31 -9.30 0.62
C LEU A 31 7.63 -9.33 -0.88
N ALA A 32 6.62 -9.23 -1.75
CA ALA A 32 6.82 -9.14 -3.20
C ALA A 32 7.68 -7.93 -3.56
N GLY A 33 7.46 -6.78 -2.90
CA GLY A 33 8.31 -5.62 -2.99
C GLY A 33 9.76 -5.96 -2.64
N VAL A 34 10.02 -6.35 -1.40
CA VAL A 34 11.38 -6.66 -0.91
C VAL A 34 12.08 -7.71 -1.78
N PHE A 35 11.42 -8.80 -2.15
CA PHE A 35 12.02 -9.86 -2.95
C PHE A 35 12.15 -9.53 -4.45
N SER A 36 11.44 -8.52 -4.96
CA SER A 36 11.54 -8.15 -6.38
C SER A 36 12.93 -7.62 -6.77
N VAL A 37 13.67 -6.99 -5.85
CA VAL A 37 15.02 -6.47 -6.14
C VAL A 37 16.07 -7.59 -6.23
N PRO A 38 16.18 -8.54 -5.25
CA PRO A 38 17.06 -9.69 -5.40
C PRO A 38 16.71 -10.56 -6.61
N LEU A 39 15.42 -10.65 -6.93
CA LEU A 39 14.93 -11.41 -8.07
C LEU A 39 15.46 -10.86 -9.41
N LEU A 40 15.69 -9.54 -9.55
CA LEU A 40 16.32 -8.98 -10.75
C LEU A 40 17.67 -9.65 -11.06
N PHE A 41 18.48 -9.88 -10.03
CA PHE A 41 19.80 -10.52 -10.17
C PHE A 41 19.66 -12.04 -10.34
N ALA A 42 18.75 -12.66 -9.60
CA ALA A 42 18.55 -14.10 -9.65
C ALA A 42 18.03 -14.56 -11.02
N LEU A 43 17.17 -13.78 -11.68
CA LEU A 43 16.63 -14.13 -12.99
C LEU A 43 17.69 -14.34 -14.07
N GLN A 44 18.78 -13.58 -14.02
CA GLN A 44 19.91 -13.74 -14.94
C GLN A 44 20.61 -15.11 -14.76
N HIS A 45 20.58 -15.68 -13.56
CA HIS A 45 21.26 -16.93 -13.23
C HIS A 45 20.36 -18.17 -13.38
N ILE A 46 19.05 -18.02 -13.15
CA ILE A 46 18.10 -19.14 -13.15
C ILE A 46 17.63 -19.49 -14.58
N GLY A 47 17.90 -18.64 -15.57
CA GLY A 47 17.52 -18.89 -16.97
C GLY A 47 16.02 -18.83 -17.23
N ILE A 48 15.24 -18.29 -16.29
CA ILE A 48 13.80 -18.06 -16.47
C ILE A 48 13.63 -16.84 -17.38
N SER A 49 12.85 -17.01 -18.46
CA SER A 49 12.56 -15.91 -19.36
C SER A 49 11.77 -14.81 -18.64
N SER A 50 12.14 -13.56 -18.90
CA SER A 50 11.44 -12.38 -18.38
C SER A 50 9.95 -12.36 -18.77
N GLY A 51 9.57 -13.06 -19.84
CA GLY A 51 8.19 -13.21 -20.31
C GLY A 51 7.25 -13.91 -19.32
N VAL A 52 7.77 -14.68 -18.36
CA VAL A 52 6.93 -15.27 -17.29
C VAL A 52 6.29 -14.17 -16.43
N PHE A 53 6.95 -13.03 -16.27
CA PHE A 53 6.38 -11.89 -15.53
C PHE A 53 5.30 -11.14 -16.32
N SER A 54 5.13 -11.41 -17.62
CA SER A 54 3.99 -10.89 -18.37
C SER A 54 2.65 -11.46 -17.86
N TYR A 55 2.65 -12.67 -17.30
CA TYR A 55 1.45 -13.21 -16.63
C TYR A 55 1.08 -12.42 -15.37
N PHE A 56 2.07 -11.84 -14.68
CA PHE A 56 1.81 -10.94 -13.55
C PHE A 56 1.10 -9.65 -13.99
N LEU A 57 1.39 -9.15 -15.20
CA LEU A 57 0.69 -7.98 -15.76
C LEU A 57 -0.80 -8.23 -15.98
N ILE A 58 -1.21 -9.46 -16.29
CA ILE A 58 -2.65 -9.82 -16.44
C ILE A 58 -3.39 -9.59 -15.13
N GLY A 59 -2.83 -10.06 -14.01
CA GLY A 59 -3.42 -9.83 -12.69
C GLY A 59 -3.50 -8.34 -12.34
N TRP A 60 -2.51 -7.56 -12.77
CA TRP A 60 -2.49 -6.11 -12.59
C TRP A 60 -3.61 -5.42 -13.39
N LEU A 61 -3.83 -5.84 -14.65
CA LEU A 61 -4.94 -5.34 -15.47
C LEU A 61 -6.30 -5.66 -14.85
N SER A 62 -6.46 -6.82 -14.22
CA SER A 62 -7.70 -7.15 -13.48
C SER A 62 -7.96 -6.17 -12.33
N ILE A 63 -6.92 -5.81 -11.56
CA ILE A 63 -7.05 -4.82 -10.48
C ILE A 63 -7.45 -3.46 -11.07
N VAL A 64 -6.79 -3.02 -12.15
CA VAL A 64 -7.14 -1.77 -12.84
C VAL A 64 -8.60 -1.77 -13.27
N ALA A 65 -9.08 -2.85 -13.88
CA ALA A 65 -10.46 -2.96 -14.37
C ALA A 65 -11.49 -2.87 -13.23
N ILE A 66 -11.28 -3.61 -12.14
CA ILE A 66 -12.19 -3.58 -10.98
C ILE A 66 -12.25 -2.18 -10.37
N TYR A 67 -11.09 -1.54 -10.18
CA TYR A 67 -11.04 -0.18 -9.61
C TYR A 67 -11.59 0.86 -10.57
N TYR A 68 -11.43 0.68 -11.88
CA TYR A 68 -12.02 1.55 -12.89
C TYR A 68 -13.55 1.51 -12.81
N VAL A 69 -14.15 0.31 -12.78
CA VAL A 69 -15.60 0.17 -12.61
C VAL A 69 -16.06 0.81 -11.30
N ALA A 70 -15.36 0.52 -10.20
CA ALA A 70 -15.73 1.02 -8.87
C ALA A 70 -15.64 2.55 -8.73
N ASN A 71 -14.74 3.23 -9.44
CA ASN A 71 -14.53 4.68 -9.29
C ASN A 71 -15.13 5.50 -10.45
N VAL A 72 -15.06 4.98 -11.68
CA VAL A 72 -15.55 5.71 -12.85
C VAL A 72 -17.03 5.43 -13.03
N GLU A 73 -17.45 4.17 -13.09
CA GLU A 73 -18.84 3.82 -13.41
C GLU A 73 -19.80 4.16 -12.27
N ALA A 74 -19.39 3.96 -11.02
CA ALA A 74 -20.20 4.32 -9.85
C ALA A 74 -20.46 5.84 -9.73
N GLU A 75 -19.59 6.68 -10.29
CA GLU A 75 -19.64 8.14 -10.17
C GLU A 75 -20.16 8.84 -11.45
N LEU A 76 -20.59 8.06 -12.45
CA LEU A 76 -21.19 8.58 -13.70
C LEU A 76 -22.48 9.35 -13.48
N ALA A 77 -23.21 9.07 -12.39
CA ALA A 77 -24.41 9.84 -12.02
C ALA A 77 -24.11 11.33 -11.75
N HIS A 78 -22.84 11.70 -11.52
CA HIS A 78 -22.42 13.05 -11.12
C HIS A 78 -21.44 13.73 -12.08
N GLY A 79 -21.16 13.16 -13.28
CA GLY A 79 -20.25 13.79 -14.24
C GLY A 79 -20.03 13.04 -15.55
N SER A 80 -19.28 13.65 -16.48
CA SER A 80 -18.97 13.03 -17.77
C SER A 80 -17.96 11.90 -17.65
N LYS A 81 -18.16 10.81 -18.42
CA LYS A 81 -17.28 9.63 -18.43
C LYS A 81 -15.82 9.98 -18.72
N LEU A 82 -15.57 10.91 -19.65
CA LEU A 82 -14.23 11.34 -20.00
C LEU A 82 -13.53 12.05 -18.83
N LYS A 83 -14.24 12.94 -18.11
CA LYS A 83 -13.69 13.63 -16.94
C LYS A 83 -13.34 12.64 -15.83
N GLN A 84 -14.21 11.67 -15.56
CA GLN A 84 -13.96 10.65 -14.54
C GLN A 84 -12.83 9.70 -14.94
N GLY A 85 -12.74 9.32 -16.22
CA GLY A 85 -11.64 8.52 -16.76
C GLY A 85 -10.28 9.21 -16.60
N LEU A 86 -10.19 10.51 -16.92
CA LEU A 86 -8.97 11.30 -16.72
C LEU A 86 -8.60 11.43 -15.23
N LYS A 87 -9.59 11.66 -14.36
CA LYS A 87 -9.38 11.68 -12.91
C LYS A 87 -8.84 10.34 -12.41
N PHE A 88 -9.40 9.22 -12.89
CA PHE A 88 -8.93 7.87 -12.55
C PHE A 88 -7.50 7.62 -13.00
N LEU A 89 -7.13 8.03 -14.22
CA LEU A 89 -5.77 7.85 -14.76
C LEU A 89 -4.68 8.46 -13.85
N VAL A 90 -5.01 9.57 -13.17
CA VAL A 90 -4.09 10.23 -12.23
C VAL A 90 -4.20 9.64 -10.82
N LEU A 91 -5.42 9.47 -10.31
CA LEU A 91 -5.65 9.04 -8.93
C LEU A 91 -5.29 7.58 -8.69
N PHE A 92 -5.52 6.69 -9.67
CA PHE A 92 -5.30 5.26 -9.47
C PHE A 92 -3.82 4.90 -9.26
N PRO A 93 -2.86 5.36 -10.09
CA PRO A 93 -1.45 5.14 -9.83
C PRO A 93 -0.99 5.73 -8.49
N LEU A 94 -1.49 6.92 -8.12
CA LEU A 94 -1.19 7.55 -6.84
C LEU A 94 -1.73 6.73 -5.67
N PHE A 95 -2.99 6.29 -5.75
CA PHE A 95 -3.63 5.41 -4.78
C PHE A 95 -2.83 4.12 -4.61
N LEU A 96 -2.40 3.53 -5.72
CA LEU A 96 -1.66 2.27 -5.71
C LEU A 96 -0.27 2.45 -5.09
N ALA A 97 0.46 3.50 -5.46
CA ALA A 97 1.74 3.84 -4.86
C ALA A 97 1.61 4.06 -3.35
N LEU A 98 0.64 4.86 -2.90
CA LEU A 98 0.40 5.09 -1.46
C LEU A 98 0.00 3.80 -0.73
N SER A 99 -0.84 2.97 -1.34
CA SER A 99 -1.23 1.67 -0.77
C SER A 99 -0.03 0.73 -0.61
N MET A 100 0.86 0.69 -1.61
CA MET A 100 2.12 -0.06 -1.57
C MET A 100 3.06 0.50 -0.51
N GLY A 101 3.19 1.82 -0.37
CA GLY A 101 4.00 2.43 0.68
C GLY A 101 3.49 2.13 2.10
N LEU A 102 2.17 2.01 2.29
CA LEU A 102 1.57 1.65 3.58
C LEU A 102 1.77 0.18 3.95
N SER A 103 2.28 -0.64 3.02
CA SER A 103 2.44 -2.08 3.22
C SER A 103 3.33 -2.45 4.40
N LEU A 104 4.37 -1.67 4.72
CA LEU A 104 5.23 -1.92 5.89
C LEU A 104 4.45 -1.83 7.20
N HIS A 105 3.71 -0.74 7.41
CA HIS A 105 2.91 -0.54 8.62
C HIS A 105 1.83 -1.61 8.76
N ASN A 106 1.12 -1.89 7.67
CA ASN A 106 0.08 -2.92 7.66
C ASN A 106 0.67 -4.31 7.91
N THR A 107 1.85 -4.61 7.37
CA THR A 107 2.56 -5.87 7.63
C THR A 107 2.90 -6.00 9.11
N ILE A 108 3.46 -4.96 9.73
CA ILE A 108 3.76 -4.96 11.16
C ILE A 108 2.47 -5.17 11.98
N ALA A 109 1.38 -4.47 11.64
CA ALA A 109 0.10 -4.61 12.33
C ALA A 109 -0.50 -6.02 12.19
N VAL A 110 -0.44 -6.62 10.99
CA VAL A 110 -0.91 -7.99 10.74
C VAL A 110 -0.10 -9.01 11.54
N ILE A 111 1.23 -8.89 11.52
CA ILE A 111 2.12 -9.79 12.29
C ILE A 111 1.86 -9.65 13.79
N GLN A 112 1.71 -8.41 14.30
CA GLN A 112 1.34 -8.18 15.70
C GLN A 112 -0.02 -8.79 16.04
N GLY A 113 -0.99 -8.70 15.12
CA GLY A 113 -2.31 -9.33 15.25
C GLY A 113 -2.23 -10.85 15.32
N TYR A 114 -1.39 -11.50 14.48
CA TYR A 114 -1.18 -12.95 14.50
C TYR A 114 -0.47 -13.43 15.76
N ILE A 115 0.49 -12.65 16.29
CA ILE A 115 1.16 -12.91 17.57
C ILE A 115 0.19 -12.69 18.75
N GLY A 116 -0.94 -12.03 18.54
CA GLY A 116 -1.92 -11.74 19.59
C GLY A 116 -1.52 -10.56 20.48
N LYS A 117 -0.64 -9.65 20.00
CA LYS A 117 -0.30 -8.44 20.74
C LYS A 117 -1.53 -7.54 20.82
N THR A 118 -1.97 -7.24 22.04
CA THR A 118 -3.06 -6.29 22.28
C THR A 118 -2.53 -4.88 22.09
N SER A 119 -2.81 -4.27 20.94
CA SER A 119 -2.55 -2.84 20.74
C SER A 119 -3.64 -2.02 21.42
N PRO A 120 -3.31 -0.87 22.05
CA PRO A 120 -4.33 0.01 22.60
C PRO A 120 -5.21 0.51 21.46
N PHE A 121 -6.53 0.38 21.61
CA PHE A 121 -7.49 1.00 20.71
C PHE A 121 -7.51 2.51 20.97
N ILE A 122 -6.48 3.20 20.49
CA ILE A 122 -6.42 4.65 20.50
C ILE A 122 -7.46 5.12 19.50
N ARG A 123 -8.56 5.67 20.02
CA ARG A 123 -9.63 6.22 19.18
C ARG A 123 -9.02 7.29 18.27
N THR A 124 -9.36 7.21 17.00
CA THR A 124 -8.98 8.24 16.03
C THR A 124 -9.45 9.61 16.52
N PRO A 125 -8.58 10.62 16.50
CA PRO A 125 -8.91 11.93 17.01
C PRO A 125 -10.02 12.58 16.17
N LYS A 126 -11.13 12.92 16.81
CA LYS A 126 -12.22 13.68 16.19
C LYS A 126 -11.91 15.17 16.29
N PHE A 127 -11.26 15.71 15.26
CA PHE A 127 -11.07 17.15 15.13
C PHE A 127 -12.40 17.72 14.61
N ASN A 128 -13.14 18.44 15.45
CA ASN A 128 -14.41 19.09 15.10
C ASN A 128 -14.15 20.32 14.22
N ILE A 129 -13.56 20.10 13.03
CA ILE A 129 -13.17 21.14 12.08
C ILE A 129 -14.43 21.57 11.32
N GLN A 130 -14.82 22.82 11.49
CA GLN A 130 -16.00 23.40 10.83
C GLN A 130 -15.61 24.40 9.75
N ASN A 131 -14.41 25.02 9.86
CA ASN A 131 -13.95 26.04 8.92
C ASN A 131 -12.50 25.78 8.44
N LEU A 132 -12.16 26.27 7.24
CA LEU A 132 -10.80 26.20 6.66
C LEU A 132 -9.73 26.93 7.51
N LYS A 133 -10.14 27.79 8.45
CA LYS A 133 -9.27 28.50 9.39
C LYS A 133 -9.10 27.77 10.73
N ASP A 134 -9.80 26.66 10.96
CA ASP A 134 -9.70 25.92 12.23
C ASP A 134 -8.29 25.34 12.42
N ASN A 135 -7.73 25.60 13.60
CA ASN A 135 -6.34 25.31 13.89
C ASN A 135 -6.20 23.84 14.38
N PHE A 136 -5.39 23.05 13.67
CA PHE A 136 -5.09 21.64 14.04
C PHE A 136 -4.27 21.50 15.33
N ARG A 137 -3.86 22.61 15.97
CA ARG A 137 -2.99 22.67 17.16
C ARG A 137 -3.70 22.35 18.50
N THR A 138 -4.72 21.49 18.53
CA THR A 138 -5.25 21.03 19.82
C THR A 138 -4.32 19.97 20.45
N ARG A 139 -3.69 20.33 21.58
CA ARG A 139 -2.65 19.56 22.29
C ARG A 139 -3.01 18.12 22.70
N LYS A 140 -4.29 17.72 22.62
CA LYS A 140 -4.81 16.47 23.23
C LYS A 140 -4.52 15.19 22.45
N TYR A 141 -4.14 15.28 21.17
CA TYR A 141 -3.99 14.12 20.28
C TYR A 141 -2.66 14.09 19.53
N GLN A 142 -1.59 14.55 20.19
CA GLN A 142 -0.25 14.42 19.63
C GLN A 142 0.24 12.97 19.80
N ALA A 143 0.06 12.14 18.78
CA ALA A 143 0.90 10.96 18.61
C ALA A 143 2.31 11.47 18.25
N SER A 144 3.14 11.69 19.27
CA SER A 144 4.55 12.04 19.15
C SER A 144 5.38 10.80 19.44
N LYS A 145 5.89 10.19 18.37
CA LYS A 145 7.21 9.58 18.34
C LYS A 145 7.49 9.18 16.90
N THR A 146 8.57 9.72 16.37
CA THR A 146 9.21 9.24 15.15
C THR A 146 9.61 7.80 15.41
N THR A 147 8.96 6.89 14.71
CA THR A 147 9.12 5.46 14.90
C THR A 147 10.36 5.00 14.12
N TRP A 148 10.92 3.84 14.52
CA TRP A 148 11.80 3.05 13.66
C TRP A 148 11.22 2.82 12.26
N THR A 149 9.88 2.84 12.10
CA THR A 149 9.22 2.67 10.80
C THR A 149 9.54 3.78 9.80
N THR A 150 9.66 5.04 10.21
CA THR A 150 10.00 6.15 9.31
C THR A 150 11.40 5.99 8.71
N PHE A 151 12.35 5.49 9.50
CA PHE A 151 13.67 5.15 8.99
C PHE A 151 13.59 4.03 7.94
N PHE A 152 12.83 2.97 8.21
CA PHE A 152 12.62 1.89 7.25
C PHE A 152 11.87 2.33 5.99
N GLU A 153 10.93 3.27 6.06
CA GLU A 153 10.28 3.86 4.88
C GLU A 153 11.31 4.55 3.98
N GLY A 154 12.18 5.39 4.55
CA GLY A 154 13.25 6.05 3.79
C GLY A 154 14.24 5.03 3.19
N LEU A 155 14.65 4.04 3.98
CA LEU A 155 15.54 2.97 3.52
C LEU A 155 14.92 2.18 2.36
N LEU A 156 13.64 1.83 2.46
CA LEU A 156 12.92 1.11 1.40
C LEU A 156 12.74 1.96 0.14
N ALA A 157 12.50 3.27 0.28
CA ALA A 157 12.44 4.17 -0.87
C ALA A 157 13.77 4.17 -1.65
N VAL A 158 14.90 4.26 -0.94
CA VAL A 158 16.24 4.17 -1.57
C VAL A 158 16.50 2.78 -2.14
N TYR A 159 16.07 1.73 -1.45
CA TYR A 159 16.18 0.35 -1.91
C TYR A 159 15.45 0.08 -3.23
N PHE A 160 14.23 0.59 -3.38
CA PHE A 160 13.47 0.44 -4.63
C PHE A 160 13.99 1.36 -5.73
N LEU A 161 14.51 2.54 -5.38
CA LEU A 161 15.23 3.38 -6.34
C LEU A 161 16.46 2.67 -6.89
N PHE A 162 17.20 1.96 -6.04
CA PHE A 162 18.29 1.08 -6.49
C PHE A 162 17.78 -0.03 -7.42
N GLY A 163 16.63 -0.65 -7.13
CA GLY A 163 15.94 -1.57 -8.03
C GLY A 163 15.67 -1.00 -9.42
N ILE A 164 15.19 0.24 -9.51
CA ILE A 164 14.98 0.95 -10.78
C ILE A 164 16.29 1.11 -11.55
N LEU A 165 17.33 1.65 -10.89
CA LEU A 165 18.62 1.91 -11.53
C LEU A 165 19.29 0.62 -12.01
N THR A 166 19.20 -0.45 -11.23
CA THR A 166 19.75 -1.75 -11.61
C THR A 166 18.94 -2.43 -12.72
N GLY A 167 17.61 -2.37 -12.70
CA GLY A 167 16.77 -2.86 -13.79
C GLY A 167 17.11 -2.21 -15.13
N ILE A 168 17.32 -0.88 -15.15
CA ILE A 168 17.74 -0.16 -16.36
C ILE A 168 19.13 -0.61 -16.81
N ARG A 169 20.10 -0.73 -15.90
CA ARG A 169 21.48 -1.16 -16.22
C ARG A 169 21.56 -2.59 -16.75
N LEU A 170 20.70 -3.47 -16.25
CA LEU A 170 20.65 -4.89 -16.64
C LEU A 170 19.72 -5.12 -17.85
N GLU A 171 19.18 -4.05 -18.46
CA GLU A 171 18.19 -4.09 -19.53
C GLU A 171 16.95 -4.95 -19.19
N ASN A 172 16.67 -5.12 -17.89
CA ASN A 172 15.57 -5.88 -17.37
C ASN A 172 14.53 -4.93 -16.76
N THR A 173 13.52 -4.60 -17.56
CA THR A 173 12.44 -3.67 -17.19
C THR A 173 11.23 -4.36 -16.56
N SER A 174 11.29 -5.67 -16.29
CA SER A 174 10.14 -6.46 -15.82
C SER A 174 9.48 -5.90 -14.56
N PHE A 175 10.25 -5.29 -13.65
CA PHE A 175 9.73 -4.70 -12.40
C PHE A 175 9.75 -3.17 -12.37
N LEU A 176 10.08 -2.51 -13.49
CA LEU A 176 10.34 -1.07 -13.51
C LEU A 176 9.15 -0.26 -12.97
N LEU A 177 7.94 -0.53 -13.48
CA LEU A 177 6.72 0.14 -13.01
C LEU A 177 6.43 -0.16 -11.54
N PHE A 178 6.68 -1.40 -11.11
CA PHE A 178 6.45 -1.82 -9.73
C PHE A 178 7.40 -1.11 -8.76
N HIS A 179 8.70 -1.05 -9.07
CA HIS A 179 9.71 -0.33 -8.28
C HIS A 179 9.46 1.18 -8.29
N LEU A 180 8.98 1.75 -9.39
CA LEU A 180 8.59 3.16 -9.44
C LEU A 180 7.47 3.47 -8.43
N LEU A 181 6.40 2.68 -8.44
CA LEU A 181 5.27 2.87 -7.52
C LEU A 181 5.69 2.66 -6.05
N LEU A 182 6.53 1.67 -5.77
CA LEU A 182 7.09 1.44 -4.44
C LEU A 182 7.97 2.61 -3.99
N THR A 183 8.86 3.11 -4.86
CA THR A 183 9.73 4.26 -4.57
C THR A 183 8.91 5.51 -4.26
N LEU A 184 7.91 5.82 -5.11
CA LEU A 184 7.02 6.96 -4.90
C LEU A 184 6.16 6.80 -3.65
N GLY A 185 5.67 5.59 -3.38
CA GLY A 185 4.86 5.26 -2.21
C GLY A 185 5.60 5.45 -0.90
N PHE A 186 6.70 4.70 -0.71
CA PHE A 186 7.53 4.78 0.49
C PHE A 186 8.18 6.17 0.65
N GLY A 187 8.64 6.77 -0.45
CA GLY A 187 9.20 8.12 -0.45
C GLY A 187 8.17 9.17 0.00
N SER A 188 6.93 9.08 -0.50
CA SER A 188 5.85 10.01 -0.12
C SER A 188 5.50 9.89 1.36
N ILE A 189 5.34 8.67 1.88
CA ILE A 189 5.00 8.45 3.30
C ILE A 189 6.12 8.95 4.20
N CYS A 190 7.39 8.64 3.87
CA CYS A 190 8.55 9.14 4.60
C CYS A 190 8.57 10.68 4.61
N PHE A 191 8.41 11.30 3.43
CA PHE A 191 8.40 12.75 3.28
C PHE A 191 7.30 13.42 4.10
N PHE A 192 6.05 12.96 3.98
CA PHE A 192 4.93 13.54 4.72
C PHE A 192 5.07 13.33 6.23
N THR A 193 5.60 12.17 6.66
CA THR A 193 5.87 11.90 8.07
C THR A 193 6.92 12.87 8.62
N ILE A 194 8.04 13.05 7.94
CA ILE A 194 9.10 14.01 8.35
C ILE A 194 8.59 15.44 8.34
N ARG A 195 7.85 15.85 7.28
CA ARG A 195 7.27 17.19 7.19
C ARG A 195 6.33 17.48 8.36
N HIS A 196 5.49 16.51 8.71
CA HIS A 196 4.56 16.62 9.84
C HIS A 196 5.30 16.73 11.18
N LEU A 197 6.43 16.05 11.34
CA LEU A 197 7.28 16.16 12.52
C LEU A 197 7.97 17.52 12.61
N ARG A 198 8.48 18.06 11.50
CA ARG A 198 9.12 19.39 11.46
C ARG A 198 8.15 20.53 11.79
N ILE A 199 6.89 20.44 11.38
CA ILE A 199 5.87 21.44 11.73
C ILE A 199 5.57 21.47 13.25
N ARG A 200 5.96 20.41 13.97
CA ARG A 200 5.74 20.24 15.42
C ARG A 200 6.94 20.66 16.29
N SER A 201 8.16 20.74 15.74
CA SER A 201 9.37 21.25 16.42
C SER A 201 9.47 22.76 16.33
#